data_AF-W5TQL6-F1
#
_entry.id   AF-W5TQL6-F1
#
_cell.length_a   1.000
_cell.length_b   1.000
_cell.length_c   1.000
_cell.angle_alpha   90.00
_cell.angle_beta   90.00
_cell.angle_gamma   90.00
#
_symmetry.space_group_name_H-M   'P 1'
#
loop_
_entity.id
_entity.type
_entity.pdbx_description
1 polymer ?
#
loop_
_entity_poly.entity_id
_entity_poly.type
_entity_poly.pdbx_seq_one_letter_code
_entity_poly.pdbx_strand_id
1 'polypeptide(L)' 'MTERPAGEQRPDDDAPAADRPERGRTRSAAEAARLARVFGETLPQTSSDERSSDGERPSSPDDWLRSQVPPHHG' A
#
# COMPACT_ATOMS: atom_id res chain seq x y z
N MET A 1 1.09 42.88 -6.28
CA MET A 1 -0.02 42.40 -5.43
C MET A 1 -0.88 41.46 -6.27
N THR A 2 -0.48 40.20 -6.42
CA THR A 2 -1.34 39.17 -7.01
C THR A 2 -1.17 37.92 -6.17
N GLU A 3 -2.25 37.58 -5.48
CA GLU A 3 -2.35 36.45 -4.58
C GLU A 3 -2.38 35.15 -5.39
N ARG A 4 -1.69 34.14 -4.86
CA ARG A 4 -1.58 32.80 -5.42
C ARG A 4 -2.83 32.02 -5.00
N PRO A 5 -3.62 31.41 -5.92
CA PRO A 5 -4.78 30.64 -5.51
C PRO A 5 -4.33 29.43 -4.70
N ALA A 6 -5.04 29.20 -3.59
CA ALA A 6 -4.88 28.04 -2.73
C ALA A 6 -5.02 26.77 -3.58
N GLY A 7 -3.95 25.98 -3.60
CA GLY A 7 -3.97 24.64 -4.16
C GLY A 7 -4.92 23.79 -3.32
N GLU A 8 -6.06 23.47 -3.91
CA GLU A 8 -7.00 22.45 -3.48
C GLU A 8 -6.22 21.19 -3.07
N GLN A 9 -6.05 20.99 -1.76
CA GLN A 9 -5.51 19.73 -1.23
C GLN A 9 -6.63 18.71 -1.33
N ARG A 10 -6.50 17.78 -2.28
CA ARG A 10 -7.37 16.62 -2.48
C ARG A 10 -7.56 15.91 -1.13
N PRO A 11 -8.79 15.81 -0.59
CA PRO A 11 -9.03 15.09 0.64
C PRO A 11 -9.26 13.62 0.32
N ASP A 12 -8.23 12.88 -0.14
CA ASP A 12 -8.30 11.43 -0.33
C ASP A 12 -6.89 10.80 -0.29
N ASP A 13 -6.06 11.17 0.69
CA ASP A 13 -4.83 10.42 1.03
C ASP A 13 -4.97 9.66 2.36
N ASP A 14 -6.19 9.58 2.88
CA ASP A 14 -6.59 8.75 4.01
C ASP A 14 -7.66 7.76 3.53
N ALA A 15 -7.34 7.01 2.47
CA ALA A 15 -8.07 5.79 2.21
C ALA A 15 -7.67 4.81 3.33
N PRO A 16 -8.61 4.35 4.20
CA PRO A 16 -8.29 3.31 5.16
C PRO A 16 -7.73 2.14 4.37
N ALA A 17 -6.56 1.63 4.79
CA ALA A 17 -5.86 0.49 4.18
C ALA A 17 -6.85 -0.45 3.51
N ALA A 18 -7.03 -0.29 2.19
CA ALA A 18 -8.17 -0.84 1.50
C ALA A 18 -8.13 -2.36 1.69
N ASP A 19 -9.10 -2.85 2.47
CA ASP A 19 -9.54 -4.22 2.69
C ASP A 19 -8.72 -5.24 1.88
N ARG A 20 -7.48 -5.49 2.30
CA ARG A 20 -6.69 -6.57 1.71
C ARG A 20 -7.38 -7.82 2.23
N PRO A 21 -7.91 -8.69 1.36
CA PRO A 21 -8.66 -9.84 1.83
C PRO A 21 -7.73 -10.65 2.74
N GLU A 22 -8.05 -10.67 4.03
CA GLU A 22 -7.45 -11.54 5.02
C GLU A 22 -7.37 -12.94 4.41
N ARG A 23 -6.19 -13.57 4.45
CA ARG A 23 -5.97 -14.91 3.89
C ARG A 23 -7.02 -15.86 4.49
N GLY A 24 -8.09 -16.13 3.74
CA GLY A 24 -9.21 -16.98 4.18
C GLY A 24 -10.62 -16.43 3.98
N ARG A 25 -10.82 -15.13 3.65
CA ARG A 25 -12.18 -14.67 3.27
C ARG A 25 -12.52 -15.11 1.85
N THR A 26 -13.69 -15.72 1.69
CA THR A 26 -14.22 -16.08 0.37
C THR A 26 -14.65 -14.81 -0.36
N ARG A 27 -14.10 -14.59 -1.56
CA ARG A 27 -14.46 -13.43 -2.40
C ARG A 27 -15.91 -13.53 -2.85
N SER A 28 -16.57 -12.39 -2.99
CA SER A 28 -17.92 -12.36 -3.58
C SER A 28 -17.85 -12.75 -5.07
N ALA A 29 -18.96 -13.26 -5.63
CA ALA A 29 -19.03 -13.62 -7.04
C ALA A 29 -18.76 -12.42 -7.97
N ALA A 30 -19.25 -11.22 -7.59
CA ALA A 30 -19.03 -10.00 -8.34
C ALA A 30 -17.54 -9.59 -8.35
N GLU A 31 -16.86 -9.73 -7.21
CA GLU A 31 -15.43 -9.47 -7.09
C GLU A 31 -14.60 -10.46 -7.90
N ALA A 32 -14.93 -11.76 -7.83
CA ALA A 32 -14.28 -12.79 -8.63
C ALA A 32 -14.42 -12.52 -10.15
N ALA A 33 -15.62 -12.15 -10.61
CA ALA A 33 -15.85 -11.80 -12.01
C ALA A 33 -15.06 -10.55 -12.45
N ARG A 34 -14.96 -9.54 -11.58
CA ARG A 34 -14.17 -8.33 -11.84
C ARG A 34 -12.68 -8.66 -11.98
N LEU A 35 -12.15 -9.50 -11.09
CA LEU A 35 -10.75 -9.94 -11.15
C LEU A 35 -10.50 -10.81 -12.38
N ALA A 36 -11.40 -11.74 -12.72
CA ALA A 36 -11.27 -12.62 -13.88
C ALA A 36 -11.25 -11.84 -15.20
N ARG A 37 -11.95 -10.71 -15.29
CA ARG A 37 -11.89 -9.84 -16.48
C ARG A 37 -10.51 -9.21 -16.70
N VAL A 38 -9.71 -9.05 -15.64
CA VAL A 38 -8.37 -8.43 -15.72
C VAL A 38 -7.26 -9.48 -15.74
N PHE A 39 -7.34 -10.47 -14.85
CA PHE A 39 -6.30 -11.45 -14.58
C PHE A 39 -6.61 -12.85 -15.13
N GLY A 40 -7.85 -13.10 -15.57
CA GLY A 40 -8.33 -14.46 -15.86
C GLY A 40 -8.73 -15.22 -14.60
N GLU A 41 -9.12 -16.49 -14.77
CA GLU A 41 -9.61 -17.33 -13.67
C GLU A 41 -8.55 -17.62 -12.59
N THR A 42 -7.27 -17.66 -12.96
CA THR A 42 -6.17 -17.95 -12.02
C THR A 42 -5.50 -16.65 -11.60
N LEU A 43 -5.47 -16.40 -10.29
CA LEU A 43 -4.76 -15.27 -9.72
C LEU A 43 -3.28 -15.60 -9.45
N PRO A 44 -2.38 -14.63 -9.63
CA PRO A 44 -0.99 -14.80 -9.22
C PRO A 44 -0.90 -15.01 -7.71
N GLN A 45 0.03 -15.88 -7.30
CA GLN A 45 0.30 -16.15 -5.89
C GLN A 45 1.39 -15.20 -5.39
N THR A 46 1.23 -14.70 -4.17
CA THR A 46 2.27 -13.90 -3.49
C THR A 46 3.47 -14.77 -3.16
N SER A 47 4.68 -14.20 -3.24
CA SER A 47 5.91 -14.93 -2.90
C SER A 47 6.16 -14.95 -1.39
N SER A 48 7.02 -15.85 -0.92
CA SER A 48 7.36 -15.96 0.51
C SER A 48 8.21 -14.79 1.03
N ASP A 49 8.84 -14.02 0.14
CA ASP A 49 9.69 -12.88 0.50
C ASP A 49 8.86 -11.59 0.72
N GLU A 50 7.57 -11.60 0.35
CA GLU A 50 6.70 -10.45 0.59
C GLU A 50 6.51 -10.19 2.09
N ARG A 51 6.79 -8.96 2.51
CA ARG A 51 6.54 -8.51 3.88
C ARG A 51 5.05 -8.52 4.19
N SER A 52 4.65 -9.15 5.30
CA SER A 52 3.25 -9.11 5.77
C SER A 52 2.88 -7.68 6.19
N SER A 53 1.59 -7.35 6.08
CA SER A 53 1.04 -6.07 6.55
C SER A 53 1.18 -5.87 8.07
N ASP A 54 1.33 -6.98 8.81
CA ASP A 54 1.56 -7.05 10.26
C ASP A 54 3.03 -6.91 10.65
N GLY A 55 3.93 -6.76 9.68
CA GLY A 55 5.33 -6.45 9.97
C GLY A 55 5.45 -5.08 10.63
N GLU A 56 6.39 -4.95 11.57
CA GLU A 56 6.73 -3.69 12.25
C GLU A 56 6.84 -2.56 11.23
N ARG A 57 5.86 -1.64 11.23
CA ARG A 57 5.96 -0.40 10.44
C ARG A 57 6.81 0.58 11.24
N PRO A 58 7.78 1.23 10.61
CA PRO A 58 8.57 2.25 11.29
C PRO A 58 7.64 3.36 11.80
N SER A 59 7.90 3.85 13.01
CA SER A 59 7.09 4.91 13.64
C SER A 59 7.19 6.23 12.89
N SER A 60 8.33 6.48 12.21
CA SER A 60 8.53 7.59 11.28
C SER A 60 9.00 7.09 9.92
N PRO A 61 8.55 7.70 8.79
CA PRO A 61 9.04 7.35 7.46
C PRO A 61 10.56 7.49 7.31
N ASP A 62 11.20 8.35 8.11
CA ASP A 62 12.65 8.58 8.08
C ASP A 62 13.45 7.50 8.83
N ASP A 63 12.83 6.69 9.69
CA ASP A 63 13.56 5.74 10.55
C ASP A 63 14.25 4.66 9.71
N TRP A 64 13.60 4.21 8.64
CA TRP A 64 14.21 3.28 7.70
C TRP A 64 15.42 3.92 7.01
N LEU A 65 15.30 5.16 6.53
CA LEU A 65 16.38 5.86 5.85
C LEU A 65 17.59 6.08 6.77
N ARG A 66 17.36 6.48 8.02
CA ARG A 66 18.44 6.64 9.02
C ARG A 66 19.15 5.32 9.31
N SER A 67 18.40 4.23 9.33
CA SER A 67 18.94 2.88 9.53
C SER A 67 19.75 2.35 8.34
N GLN A 68 19.65 2.99 7.16
CA GLN A 68 20.42 2.64 5.97
C GLN A 68 21.70 3.46 5.80
N VAL A 69 21.99 4.43 6.68
CA VAL A 69 23.21 5.24 6.58
C VAL A 69 24.44 4.40 6.93
N PRO A 70 25.44 4.26 6.02
CA PRO A 70 26.67 3.54 6.32
C PRO A 70 27.47 4.19 7.46
N PRO A 71 28.21 3.41 8.28
CA PRO A 71 28.86 3.90 9.50
C PRO A 71 29.99 4.92 9.28
N HIS A 72 30.45 5.11 8.04
CA HIS A 72 31.51 6.06 7.68
C HIS A 72 30.99 7.31 6.95
N HIS A 73 29.68 7.51 6.88
CA HIS A 73 29.12 8.79 6.42
C HIS A 73 29.18 9.82 7.56
N GLY A 74 30.33 10.46 7.69
CA GLY A 74 30.62 11.58 8.57
C GLY A 74 31.79 12.39 8.01
#